data_AF-A0A7K9TP65-F1
#
_entry.id   AF-A0A7K9TP65-F1
#
_cell.length_a   1.000
_cell.length_b   1.000
_cell.length_c   1.000
_cell.angle_alpha   90.00
_cell.angle_beta   90.00
_cell.angle_gamma   90.00
#
_symmetry.space_group_name_H-M   'P 1'
#
loop_
_entity.id
_entity.type
_entity.pdbx_description
1 polymer ?
#
loop_
_entity_poly.entity_id
_entity_poly.type
_entity_poly.pdbx_seq_one_letter_code
_entity_poly.pdbx_strand_id
1 'polypeptide(L)'
;MGSEGQKRIIQLTGFKKEEREALSKCLFKLDCGFVDNKKYRSCTHLIAKKLCKSEKFLAACAAGKWILTKEYIINSAESGRWLDETTYEWGYGIEKDTHYSPQMQSAPKRWREELTRCSAPGAFHRWKVVLLAKEGDKQIASIRR
;
A
#
# COMPACT_ATOMS: atom_id res chain seq x y z
N MET A 1 0.87 -0.54 -27.43
CA MET A 1 1.99 0.33 -27.02
C MET A 1 2.17 0.16 -25.53
N GLY A 2 3.15 -0.64 -25.11
CA GLY A 2 3.39 -0.90 -23.70
C GLY A 2 3.81 0.40 -23.02
N SER A 3 3.15 0.78 -21.93
CA SER A 3 3.66 1.83 -21.07
C SER A 3 5.08 1.42 -20.68
N GLU A 4 6.08 2.21 -21.07
CA GLU A 4 7.40 2.17 -20.46
C GLU A 4 7.19 2.54 -18.99
N GLY A 5 6.91 1.51 -18.20
CA GLY A 5 6.24 1.62 -16.92
C GLY A 5 7.13 2.29 -15.90
N GLN A 6 6.63 3.36 -15.29
CA GLN A 6 7.24 4.03 -14.15
C GLN A 6 7.83 3.00 -13.16
N LYS A 7 9.12 3.18 -12.81
CA LYS A 7 9.85 2.24 -11.96
C LYS A 7 9.06 1.92 -10.68
N ARG A 8 8.75 0.65 -10.45
CA ARG A 8 7.98 0.20 -9.29
C ARG A 8 8.83 0.34 -8.03
N ILE A 9 8.35 1.13 -7.08
CA ILE A 9 8.88 1.25 -5.72
C ILE A 9 7.95 0.49 -4.77
N ILE A 10 8.47 -0.58 -4.16
CA ILE A 10 7.74 -1.53 -3.33
C ILE A 10 8.03 -1.29 -1.84
N GLN A 11 6.98 -1.28 -1.02
CA GLN A 11 7.08 -1.42 0.44
C GLN A 11 6.25 -2.62 0.93
N LEU A 12 6.68 -3.23 2.04
CA LEU A 12 5.96 -4.34 2.69
C LEU A 12 5.37 -3.90 4.04
N THR A 13 4.17 -4.40 4.39
CA THR A 13 3.54 -4.24 5.71
C THR A 13 2.87 -5.52 6.21
N GLY A 14 2.92 -5.76 7.53
CA GLY A 14 2.23 -6.86 8.19
C GLY A 14 2.86 -8.26 8.06
N PHE A 15 4.03 -8.39 7.41
CA PHE A 15 4.75 -9.66 7.26
C PHE A 15 5.77 -9.90 8.38
N LYS A 16 5.93 -11.17 8.78
CA LYS A 16 7.01 -11.62 9.68
C LYS A 16 8.37 -11.58 8.96
N LYS A 17 9.47 -11.74 9.71
CA LYS A 17 10.82 -11.65 9.18
C LYS A 17 11.06 -12.66 8.06
N GLU A 18 10.65 -13.91 8.26
CA GLU A 18 10.86 -15.01 7.30
C GLU A 18 10.08 -14.76 6.00
N GLU A 19 8.83 -14.30 6.11
CA GLU A 19 7.99 -13.95 4.96
C GLU A 19 8.57 -12.75 4.19
N ARG A 20 9.12 -11.75 4.90
CA ARG A 20 9.78 -10.59 4.28
C ARG A 20 11.02 -10.99 3.50
N GLU A 21 11.83 -11.90 4.05
CA GLU A 21 13.02 -12.40 3.37
C GLU A 21 12.64 -13.18 2.11
N ALA A 22 11.60 -14.02 2.17
CA ALA A 22 11.08 -14.73 1.00
C ALA A 22 10.59 -13.77 -0.09
N LEU A 23 9.79 -12.76 0.27
CA LEU A 23 9.31 -11.76 -0.69
C LEU A 23 10.46 -10.92 -1.26
N SER A 24 11.47 -10.59 -0.45
CA SER A 24 12.64 -9.86 -0.90
C SER A 24 13.42 -10.65 -1.96
N LYS A 25 13.58 -11.97 -1.77
CA LYS A 25 14.19 -12.87 -2.78
C LYS A 25 13.41 -12.87 -4.10
N CYS A 26 12.08 -12.82 -4.05
CA CYS A 26 11.25 -12.69 -5.26
C CYS A 26 11.45 -11.33 -5.93
N LEU A 27 11.49 -10.24 -5.15
CA LEU A 27 11.71 -8.89 -5.67
C LEU A 27 13.07 -8.72 -6.36
N PHE A 28 14.12 -9.40 -5.89
CA PHE A 28 15.43 -9.40 -6.55
C PHE A 28 15.42 -9.97 -7.97
N LYS A 29 14.40 -10.75 -8.34
CA LYS A 29 14.23 -11.29 -9.70
C LYS A 29 13.54 -10.31 -10.65
N LEU A 30 13.05 -9.18 -10.14
CA LEU A 30 12.23 -8.22 -10.86
C LEU A 30 12.88 -6.83 -10.84
N ASP A 31 12.75 -6.08 -11.93
CA ASP A 31 13.24 -4.70 -11.94
C ASP A 31 12.31 -3.79 -11.12
N CYS A 32 12.73 -3.48 -9.89
CA CYS A 32 12.04 -2.57 -8.97
C CYS A 32 12.99 -1.94 -7.95
N GLY A 33 12.54 -0.86 -7.32
CA GLY A 33 13.09 -0.38 -6.06
C GLY A 33 12.37 -1.02 -4.88
N PHE A 34 13.10 -1.50 -3.89
CA PHE A 34 12.54 -2.02 -2.64
C PHE A 34 12.95 -1.12 -1.46
N VAL A 35 11.96 -0.66 -0.68
CA VAL A 35 12.19 0.23 0.48
C VAL A 35 11.85 -0.50 1.78
N ASP A 36 12.87 -1.10 2.41
CA ASP A 36 12.71 -1.69 3.73
C ASP A 36 12.87 -0.64 4.84
N ASN A 37 11.79 0.10 5.11
CA ASN A 37 11.73 1.06 6.21
C ASN A 37 10.55 0.72 7.12
N LYS A 38 10.65 1.01 8.42
CA LYS A 38 9.52 0.87 9.37
C LYS A 38 8.40 1.89 9.09
N LYS A 39 8.75 3.09 8.63
CA LYS A 39 7.80 4.17 8.32
C LYS A 39 7.38 4.13 6.86
N TYR A 40 6.23 4.73 6.56
CA TYR A 40 5.82 4.98 5.17
C TYR A 40 6.84 5.87 4.45
N ARG A 41 7.16 5.50 3.21
CA ARG A 41 7.92 6.31 2.26
C ARG A 41 7.14 6.32 0.95
N SER A 42 7.27 7.37 0.14
CA SER A 42 6.53 7.57 -1.11
C SER A 42 6.76 6.42 -2.11
N CYS A 43 6.02 5.32 -1.93
CA CYS A 43 6.08 4.13 -2.74
C CYS A 43 5.00 4.18 -3.81
N THR A 44 5.17 3.35 -4.84
CA THR A 44 4.15 3.14 -5.88
C THR A 44 3.22 1.99 -5.51
N HIS A 45 3.75 0.97 -4.83
CA HIS A 45 3.05 -0.24 -4.43
C HIS A 45 3.35 -0.55 -2.97
N LEU A 46 2.30 -0.83 -2.21
CA LEU A 46 2.39 -1.38 -0.86
C LEU A 46 1.84 -2.81 -0.90
N ILE A 47 2.67 -3.78 -0.54
CA ILE A 47 2.23 -5.15 -0.37
C ILE A 47 1.83 -5.34 1.09
N ALA A 48 0.60 -5.76 1.31
CA ALA A 48 0.03 -5.95 2.63
C ALA A 48 -0.38 -7.42 2.82
N LYS A 49 0.04 -8.01 3.94
CA LYS A 49 -0.33 -9.39 4.30
C LYS A 49 -1.85 -9.56 4.47
N LYS A 50 -2.49 -8.53 5.00
CA LYS A 50 -3.92 -8.44 5.24
C LYS A 50 -4.34 -6.97 5.29
N LEU A 51 -5.64 -6.72 5.19
CA LEU A 51 -6.22 -5.44 5.55
C LEU A 51 -5.80 -5.06 6.98
N CYS A 52 -5.35 -3.82 7.17
CA CYS A 52 -4.94 -3.36 8.50
C CYS A 52 -5.00 -1.84 8.61
N LYS A 53 -4.87 -1.33 9.84
CA LYS A 53 -4.83 0.11 10.14
C LYS A 53 -3.41 0.59 10.46
N SER A 54 -2.40 -0.06 9.87
CA SER A 54 -0.99 0.36 10.04
C SER A 54 -0.75 1.71 9.36
N GLU A 55 0.22 2.48 9.85
CA GLU A 55 0.61 3.78 9.26
C GLU A 55 0.86 3.66 7.76
N LYS A 56 1.67 2.69 7.33
CA LYS A 56 1.91 2.44 5.89
C LYS A 56 0.63 2.18 5.10
N PHE A 57 -0.27 1.35 5.62
CA PHE A 57 -1.50 1.00 4.92
C PHE A 57 -2.41 2.22 4.74
N LEU A 58 -2.64 2.96 5.82
CA LEU A 58 -3.49 4.15 5.78
C LEU A 58 -2.87 5.25 4.91
N ALA A 59 -1.55 5.47 5.01
CA ALA A 59 -0.84 6.46 4.21
C ALA A 59 -0.84 6.10 2.71
N ALA A 60 -0.57 4.84 2.36
CA ALA A 60 -0.64 4.37 0.97
C ALA A 60 -2.06 4.51 0.39
N CYS A 61 -3.09 4.18 1.18
CA CYS A 61 -4.49 4.29 0.80
C CYS A 61 -4.87 5.76 0.55
N ALA A 62 -4.54 6.64 1.49
CA ALA A 62 -4.76 8.07 1.36
C ALA A 62 -3.96 8.71 0.21
N ALA A 63 -2.83 8.13 -0.20
CA ALA A 63 -2.04 8.59 -1.33
C ALA A 63 -2.38 7.90 -2.67
N GLY A 64 -3.45 7.09 -2.70
CA GLY A 64 -3.93 6.40 -3.91
C GLY A 64 -2.91 5.43 -4.51
N LYS A 65 -2.10 4.79 -3.67
CA LYS A 65 -1.11 3.81 -4.14
C LYS A 65 -1.77 2.45 -4.34
N TRP A 66 -1.17 1.62 -5.19
CA TRP A 66 -1.54 0.22 -5.29
C TRP A 66 -1.30 -0.46 -3.94
N ILE A 67 -2.36 -1.02 -3.35
CA ILE A 67 -2.23 -1.87 -2.15
C ILE A 67 -2.61 -3.28 -2.55
N LEU A 68 -1.62 -4.17 -2.59
CA LEU A 68 -1.76 -5.48 -3.20
C LEU A 68 -1.51 -6.60 -2.19
N THR A 69 -1.97 -7.81 -2.52
CA THR A 69 -1.61 -9.03 -1.81
C THR A 69 -0.20 -9.50 -2.18
N LYS A 70 0.34 -10.47 -1.43
CA LYS A 70 1.71 -10.98 -1.64
C LYS A 70 1.84 -11.78 -2.95
N GLU A 71 0.74 -12.35 -3.42
CA GLU A 71 0.66 -13.16 -4.64
C GLU A 71 1.07 -12.34 -5.88
N TYR A 72 0.89 -11.01 -5.85
CA TYR A 72 1.39 -10.13 -6.91
C TYR A 72 2.90 -10.27 -7.12
N ILE A 73 3.68 -10.24 -6.03
CA ILE A 73 5.14 -10.40 -6.09
C ILE A 73 5.49 -11.82 -6.53
N ILE A 74 4.87 -12.82 -5.91
CA ILE A 74 5.20 -14.23 -6.11
C ILE A 74 4.96 -14.60 -7.58
N ASN A 75 3.76 -14.35 -8.08
CA ASN A 75 3.37 -14.72 -9.43
C ASN A 75 4.12 -13.91 -10.49
N SER A 76 4.42 -12.62 -10.22
CA SER A 76 5.27 -11.81 -11.11
C SER A 76 6.69 -12.35 -11.19
N ALA A 77 7.28 -12.74 -10.05
CA ALA A 77 8.62 -13.30 -10.00
C ALA A 77 8.70 -14.67 -10.69
N GLU A 78 7.67 -15.50 -10.56
CA GLU A 78 7.54 -16.77 -11.27
C GLU A 78 7.38 -16.57 -12.78
N SER A 79 6.63 -15.54 -13.19
CA SER A 79 6.43 -15.19 -14.60
C SER A 79 7.61 -14.46 -15.24
N GLY A 80 8.62 -14.07 -14.45
CA GLY A 80 9.76 -13.26 -14.91
C GLY A 80 9.41 -11.85 -15.36
N ARG A 81 8.20 -11.36 -15.06
CA ARG A 81 7.71 -10.03 -15.46
C ARG A 81 6.64 -9.53 -14.49
N TRP A 82 6.45 -8.22 -14.43
CA TRP A 82 5.33 -7.64 -13.70
C TRP A 82 3.99 -8.02 -14.34
N LEU A 83 3.10 -8.58 -13.52
CA LEU A 83 1.72 -8.86 -13.90
C LEU A 83 0.85 -7.61 -13.70
N ASP A 84 -0.39 -7.69 -14.19
CA ASP A 84 -1.40 -6.65 -13.94
C ASP A 84 -1.77 -6.60 -12.44
N GLU A 85 -1.83 -5.40 -11.87
CA GLU A 85 -2.07 -5.19 -10.45
C GLU A 85 -3.52 -5.49 -10.02
N THR A 86 -4.48 -5.39 -10.94
CA THR A 86 -5.92 -5.28 -10.64
C THR A 86 -6.45 -6.46 -9.84
N THR A 87 -6.12 -7.69 -10.24
CA THR A 87 -6.64 -8.91 -9.60
C THR A 87 -6.01 -9.18 -8.23
N TYR A 88 -4.90 -8.53 -7.92
CA TYR A 88 -4.19 -8.63 -6.65
C TYR A 88 -4.50 -7.46 -5.71
N GLU A 89 -5.30 -6.49 -6.16
CA GLU A 89 -5.61 -5.30 -5.38
C GLU A 89 -6.55 -5.60 -4.22
N TRP A 90 -6.21 -5.09 -3.04
CA TRP A 90 -7.13 -5.08 -1.91
C TRP A 90 -8.36 -4.22 -2.25
N GLY A 91 -9.52 -4.87 -2.31
CA GLY A 91 -10.76 -4.27 -2.79
C GLY A 91 -11.16 -4.69 -4.20
N TYR A 92 -10.39 -5.55 -4.88
CA TYR A 92 -10.81 -6.21 -6.12
C TYR A 92 -12.06 -7.08 -5.90
N GLY A 93 -12.04 -7.91 -4.85
CA GLY A 93 -13.18 -8.68 -4.36
C GLY A 93 -13.55 -8.27 -2.93
N ILE A 94 -14.83 -8.42 -2.59
CA ILE A 94 -15.33 -8.27 -1.22
C ILE A 94 -15.62 -9.67 -0.67
N GLU A 95 -14.87 -10.04 0.36
CA GLU A 95 -15.04 -11.31 1.05
C GLU A 95 -16.18 -11.18 2.09
N LYS A 96 -17.15 -12.10 2.02
CA LYS A 96 -18.34 -12.08 2.89
C LYS A 96 -18.05 -12.54 4.32
N ASP A 97 -17.08 -13.44 4.49
CA ASP A 97 -16.81 -14.11 5.78
C ASP A 97 -15.63 -13.49 6.55
N THR A 98 -15.44 -12.18 6.44
CA THR A 98 -14.37 -11.47 7.18
C THR A 98 -14.95 -10.54 8.22
N HIS A 99 -14.15 -10.25 9.25
CA HIS A 99 -14.48 -9.23 10.25
C HIS A 99 -14.35 -7.79 9.74
N TYR A 100 -13.96 -7.58 8.47
CA TYR A 100 -13.83 -6.26 7.87
C TYR A 100 -15.12 -5.88 7.14
N SER A 101 -15.60 -4.65 7.37
CA SER A 101 -16.77 -4.15 6.64
C SER A 101 -16.47 -4.02 5.13
N PRO A 102 -17.48 -4.16 4.25
CA PRO A 102 -17.30 -3.95 2.81
C PRO A 102 -16.66 -2.60 2.45
N GLN A 103 -16.95 -1.56 3.23
CA GLN A 103 -16.37 -0.22 3.06
C GLN A 103 -14.87 -0.20 3.40
N MET A 104 -14.43 -0.95 4.40
CA MET A 104 -13.00 -1.09 4.70
C MET A 104 -12.28 -1.89 3.62
N GLN A 105 -12.88 -2.99 3.17
CA GLN A 105 -12.29 -3.87 2.16
C GLN A 105 -12.10 -3.14 0.82
N SER A 106 -13.11 -2.38 0.38
CA SER A 106 -13.04 -1.61 -0.88
C SER A 106 -12.20 -0.32 -0.80
N ALA A 107 -11.72 0.07 0.38
CA ALA A 107 -11.10 1.38 0.55
C ALA A 107 -9.83 1.63 -0.29
N PRO A 108 -8.87 0.69 -0.39
CA PRO A 108 -7.66 0.91 -1.17
C PRO A 108 -7.95 1.15 -2.65
N LYS A 109 -8.67 0.23 -3.29
CA LYS A 109 -9.10 0.36 -4.69
C LYS A 109 -9.87 1.65 -4.95
N ARG A 110 -10.88 1.93 -4.12
CA ARG A 110 -11.72 3.13 -4.28
C ARG A 110 -10.90 4.42 -4.26
N TRP A 111 -9.97 4.56 -3.32
CA TRP A 111 -9.15 5.76 -3.22
C TRP A 111 -8.13 5.86 -4.35
N ARG A 112 -7.52 4.75 -4.78
CA ARG A 112 -6.65 4.75 -5.97
C ARG A 112 -7.42 5.23 -7.20
N GLU A 113 -8.60 4.66 -7.47
CA GLU A 113 -9.42 5.00 -8.64
C GLU A 113 -9.86 6.46 -8.58
N GLU A 114 -10.36 6.91 -7.44
CA GLU A 114 -10.83 8.28 -7.27
C GLU A 114 -9.69 9.29 -7.45
N LEU A 115 -8.50 9.03 -6.89
CA LEU A 115 -7.36 9.93 -7.02
C LEU A 115 -6.76 9.90 -8.43
N THR A 116 -6.83 8.77 -9.12
CA THR A 116 -6.48 8.68 -10.55
C THR A 116 -7.44 9.53 -11.38
N ARG A 117 -8.75 9.41 -11.11
CA ARG A 117 -9.82 10.13 -11.82
C ARG A 117 -9.76 11.64 -11.61
N CYS A 118 -9.55 12.10 -10.38
CA CYS A 118 -9.51 13.53 -10.06
C CYS A 118 -8.11 14.16 -10.15
N SER A 119 -7.06 13.34 -10.40
CA SER A 119 -5.66 13.78 -10.43
C SER A 119 -5.19 14.51 -9.17
N ALA A 120 -5.87 14.30 -8.03
CA ALA A 120 -5.44 14.87 -6.75
C ALA A 120 -4.25 14.09 -6.19
N PRO A 121 -3.28 14.75 -5.54
CA PRO A 121 -2.10 14.08 -5.00
C PRO A 121 -2.39 13.19 -3.78
N GLY A 122 -3.60 13.27 -3.19
CA GLY A 122 -4.02 12.45 -2.06
C GLY A 122 -5.40 12.82 -1.53
N ALA A 123 -5.97 11.94 -0.71
CA ALA A 123 -7.33 12.01 -0.16
C ALA A 123 -7.60 13.28 0.67
N PHE A 124 -6.56 13.83 1.30
CA PHE A 124 -6.64 15.03 2.14
C PHE A 124 -6.05 16.26 1.45
N HIS A 125 -5.96 16.26 0.11
CA HIS A 125 -5.43 17.40 -0.63
C HIS A 125 -6.23 18.68 -0.29
N ARG A 126 -5.51 19.76 0.05
CA ARG A 126 -6.04 21.08 0.47
C ARG A 126 -6.74 21.11 1.82
N TRP A 127 -6.73 20.03 2.60
CA TRP A 127 -7.26 20.05 3.96
C TRP A 127 -6.35 20.84 4.87
N LYS A 128 -6.96 21.66 5.74
CA LYS A 128 -6.30 22.28 6.90
C LYS A 128 -6.90 21.64 8.14
N VAL A 129 -6.09 20.91 8.90
CA VAL A 129 -6.56 20.07 10.01
C VAL A 129 -5.90 20.51 11.31
N VAL A 130 -6.71 20.66 12.36
CA VAL A 130 -6.23 20.82 13.74
C VAL A 130 -6.37 19.46 14.43
N LEU A 131 -5.26 18.92 14.91
CA LEU A 131 -5.26 17.70 15.73
C LEU A 131 -5.16 18.10 17.21
N LEU A 132 -6.26 17.94 17.94
CA LEU A 132 -6.29 18.10 19.39
C LEU A 132 -5.76 16.83 20.05
N ALA A 133 -4.71 16.94 20.82
CA ALA A 133 -4.12 15.82 21.53
C ALA A 133 -3.78 16.23 22.97
N LYS A 134 -3.94 15.29 23.91
CA LYS A 134 -3.68 15.54 25.33
C LYS A 134 -2.19 15.63 25.60
N GLU A 135 -1.79 16.65 26.34
CA GLU A 135 -0.40 16.85 26.75
C GLU A 135 0.15 15.59 27.46
N GLY A 136 1.34 15.14 27.07
CA GLY A 136 1.96 13.90 27.57
C GLY A 136 1.63 12.63 26.79
N ASP A 137 0.76 12.67 25.77
CA ASP A 137 0.53 11.51 24.91
C ASP A 137 1.77 11.23 24.05
N LYS A 138 2.31 10.00 24.13
CA LYS A 138 3.48 9.54 23.36
C LYS A 138 3.30 9.74 21.85
N GLN A 139 2.05 9.79 21.37
CA GLN A 139 1.73 10.01 19.96
C GLN A 139 1.91 11.47 19.51
N ILE A 140 1.93 12.44 20.43
CA ILE A 140 2.19 13.86 20.09
C ILE A 140 3.62 14.07 19.62
N ALA A 141 4.60 13.35 20.21
CA ALA A 141 5.99 13.43 19.81
C ALA A 141 6.20 13.06 18.32
N SER A 142 5.36 12.18 17.76
CA SER A 142 5.40 11.82 16.34
C SER A 142 4.77 12.85 15.39
N ILE A 143 4.01 13.81 15.91
CA ILE A 143 3.30 14.84 15.14
C ILE A 143 4.14 16.12 15.00
N ARG A 144 4.98 16.46 16.00
CA ARG A 144 5.83 17.66 16.01
C ARG A 144 7.07 17.61 15.09
N ARG A 145 6.99 16.88 13.95
CA ARG A 145 8.13 16.71 13.03
C ARG A 145 8.58 18.01 12.40
#